data_AF-A0A3R6QQ39-F1
#
_entry.id   AF-A0A3R6QQ39-F1
#
_cell.length_a   1.000
_cell.length_b   1.000
_cell.length_c   1.000
_cell.angle_alpha   90.00
_cell.angle_beta   90.00
_cell.angle_gamma   90.00
#
_symmetry.space_group_name_H-M   'P 1'
#
loop_
_entity.id
_entity.type
_entity.pdbx_description
1 polymer ?
#
loop_
_entity_poly.entity_id
_entity_poly.type
_entity_poly.pdbx_seq_one_letter_code
_entity_poly.pdbx_strand_id
1 'polypeptide(L)'
;MEELDVFGREEERKLSKDELQHKLEACKERYEEYRNTLEESGEKQISLTDPDARLMKSNEGFCVGYNVQTAVDADSHMIAGFQITNNPILQTMARSLML
;
A
#
# COMPACT_ATOMS: atom_id res chain seq x y z
N MET A 1 -16.92 41.22 -14.66
CA MET A 1 -15.69 41.40 -13.87
C MET A 1 -14.94 40.09 -13.97
N GLU A 2 -14.15 39.95 -15.04
CA GLU A 2 -13.26 38.81 -15.26
C GLU A 2 -12.07 38.96 -14.31
N GLU A 3 -12.16 38.36 -13.13
CA GLU A 3 -11.03 38.28 -12.19
C GLU A 3 -10.99 36.91 -11.52
N LEU A 4 -10.81 35.84 -12.29
CA LEU A 4 -10.57 34.51 -11.72
C LEU A 4 -9.60 33.63 -12.53
N ASP A 5 -8.70 34.22 -13.32
CA ASP A 5 -7.73 33.46 -14.14
C ASP A 5 -6.26 33.60 -13.68
N VAL A 6 -6.05 33.93 -12.39
CA VAL A 6 -4.71 34.10 -11.79
C VAL A 6 -4.27 32.88 -10.96
N PHE A 7 -5.14 31.89 -10.74
CA PHE A 7 -4.82 30.65 -10.01
C PHE A 7 -4.35 29.55 -10.97
N GLY A 8 -3.12 29.67 -11.46
CA GLY A 8 -2.55 28.61 -12.30
C GLY A 8 -1.12 28.79 -12.78
N ARG A 9 -0.44 29.87 -12.38
CA ARG A 9 0.97 30.07 -12.70
C ARG A 9 1.80 29.72 -11.47
N GLU A 10 1.92 28.42 -11.18
CA GLU A 10 3.07 27.95 -10.41
C GLU A 10 4.30 28.24 -11.26
N GLU A 11 5.04 29.31 -10.93
CA GLU A 11 6.39 29.44 -11.45
C GLU A 11 7.14 28.18 -11.02
N GLU A 12 7.65 27.40 -12.00
CA GLU A 12 8.55 26.29 -11.75
C GLU A 12 9.79 26.80 -11.00
N ARG A 13 9.72 26.83 -9.66
CA ARG A 13 10.83 27.26 -8.81
C ARG A 13 11.97 26.27 -9.02
N LYS A 14 12.97 26.68 -9.80
CA LYS A 14 14.19 25.90 -9.98
C LYS A 14 14.95 25.86 -8.65
N LEU A 15 15.07 24.65 -8.10
CA LEU A 15 15.85 24.40 -6.89
C LEU A 15 17.32 24.77 -7.12
N SER A 16 17.96 25.33 -6.10
CA SER A 16 19.41 25.54 -6.13
C SER A 16 20.15 24.20 -6.13
N LYS A 17 21.42 24.21 -6.55
CA LYS A 17 22.28 23.02 -6.51
C LYS A 17 22.37 22.44 -5.09
N ASP A 18 22.46 23.32 -4.09
CA ASP A 18 22.59 22.91 -2.68
C ASP A 18 21.28 22.33 -2.15
N GLU A 19 20.12 22.91 -2.50
CA GLU A 19 18.80 22.36 -2.14
C GLU A 19 18.58 20.98 -2.78
N LEU A 20 19.03 20.78 -4.02
CA LEU A 20 19.00 19.49 -4.70
C LEU A 20 19.90 18.46 -4.02
N GLN A 21 21.14 18.85 -3.69
CA GLN A 21 22.08 17.97 -2.99
C GLN A 21 21.55 17.54 -1.63
N HIS A 22 20.98 18.48 -0.86
CA HIS A 22 20.36 18.18 0.43
C HIS A 22 19.20 17.19 0.29
N LYS A 23 18.28 17.39 -0.66
CA LYS A 23 17.16 16.47 -0.91
C LYS A 23 17.63 15.08 -1.35
N LEU A 24 18.69 15.03 -2.16
CA LEU A 24 19.31 13.76 -2.59
C LEU A 24 19.86 13.00 -1.39
N GLU A 25 20.58 13.68 -0.50
CA GLU A 25 21.16 13.03 0.67
C GLU A 25 20.09 12.53 1.63
N ALA A 26 19.08 13.36 1.94
CA ALA A 26 17.94 12.95 2.76
C ALA A 26 17.16 11.76 2.14
N CYS A 27 17.07 11.69 0.81
CA CYS A 27 16.43 10.57 0.11
C CYS A 27 17.25 9.27 0.27
N LYS A 28 18.58 9.35 0.20
CA LYS A 28 19.47 8.19 0.40
C LYS A 28 19.41 7.67 1.83
N GLU A 29 19.49 8.56 2.82
CA GLU A 29 19.40 8.18 4.24
C GLU A 29 18.10 7.42 4.50
N ARG A 30 16.97 7.96 4.03
CA ARG A 30 15.66 7.32 4.15
C ARG A 30 15.57 5.97 3.44
N TYR A 31 16.24 5.83 2.29
CA TYR A 31 16.31 4.55 1.58
C TYR A 31 17.08 3.49 2.36
N GLU A 32 18.23 3.86 2.94
CA GLU A 32 19.04 2.95 3.76
C GLU A 32 18.28 2.50 5.02
N GLU A 33 17.54 3.40 5.67
CA GLU A 33 16.66 3.05 6.78
C GLU A 33 15.62 1.98 6.41
N TYR A 34 14.96 2.14 5.26
CA TYR A 34 13.99 1.14 4.78
C TYR A 34 14.65 -0.19 4.43
N ARG A 35 15.85 -0.15 3.85
CA ARG A 35 16.59 -1.38 3.53
C ARG A 35 16.93 -2.15 4.81
N ASN A 36 17.45 -1.46 5.82
CA ASN A 36 17.76 -2.07 7.13
C ASN A 36 16.50 -2.64 7.78
N THR A 37 15.38 -1.91 7.73
CA THR A 37 14.09 -2.39 8.26
C THR A 37 13.63 -3.69 7.58
N LEU A 38 13.80 -3.81 6.26
CA LEU A 38 13.47 -5.03 5.52
C LEU A 38 14.41 -6.18 5.86
N GLU A 39 15.72 -5.90 6.01
CA GLU A 39 16.71 -6.91 6.40
C GLU A 39 16.46 -7.45 7.81
N GLU A 40 16.17 -6.58 8.77
CA GLU A 40 15.90 -6.95 10.17
C GLU A 40 14.58 -7.73 10.33
N SER A 41 13.53 -7.33 9.60
CA SER A 41 12.23 -8.01 9.63
C SER A 41 12.20 -9.30 8.82
N GLY A 42 13.12 -9.46 7.85
CA GLY A 42 13.09 -10.56 6.87
C GLY A 42 11.98 -10.41 5.82
N GLU A 43 11.29 -9.27 5.78
CA GLU A 43 10.23 -8.98 4.84
C GLU A 43 10.78 -8.54 3.48
N LYS A 44 10.00 -8.74 2.43
CA LYS A 44 10.38 -8.37 1.05
C LYS A 44 9.83 -7.03 0.60
N GLN A 45 8.91 -6.45 1.37
CA GLN A 45 8.21 -5.22 1.06
C GLN A 45 7.77 -4.53 2.34
N ILE A 46 7.64 -3.21 2.28
CA ILE A 46 7.12 -2.38 3.36
C ILE A 46 6.17 -1.35 2.74
N SER A 47 5.04 -1.12 3.38
CA SER A 47 4.16 -0.01 3.04
C SER A 47 4.45 1.17 3.97
N LEU A 48 4.63 2.35 3.39
CA LEU A 48 5.02 3.56 4.14
C LEU A 48 3.86 4.19 4.93
N THR A 49 2.63 3.79 4.62
CA THR A 49 1.40 4.28 5.27
C THR A 49 0.86 3.31 6.31
N ASP A 50 1.11 2.02 6.14
CA ASP A 50 0.67 0.94 7.02
C ASP A 50 1.70 -0.21 6.93
N PRO A 51 2.49 -0.49 8.00
CA PRO A 51 3.53 -1.51 8.00
C PRO A 51 3.03 -2.94 7.76
N ASP A 52 1.76 -3.23 8.05
CA ASP A 52 1.19 -4.59 7.94
C ASP A 52 0.53 -4.85 6.57
N ALA A 53 0.21 -3.78 5.84
CA ALA A 53 -0.34 -3.89 4.50
C ALA A 53 0.71 -4.44 3.51
N ARG A 54 0.23 -5.18 2.51
CA ARG A 54 1.08 -5.77 1.46
C ARG A 54 0.49 -5.48 0.08
N LEU A 55 1.33 -5.50 -0.94
CA LEU A 55 0.88 -5.43 -2.33
C LEU A 55 0.18 -6.75 -2.71
N MET A 56 -1.12 -6.68 -2.94
CA MET A 56 -2.03 -7.77 -3.25
C MET A 56 -2.38 -7.79 -4.73
N LYS A 57 -2.60 -8.98 -5.30
CA LYS A 57 -3.19 -9.11 -6.63
C LYS A 57 -4.70 -8.90 -6.55
N SER A 58 -5.23 -7.99 -7.35
CA SER A 58 -6.66 -7.76 -7.54
C SER A 58 -7.09 -8.09 -8.97
N ASN A 59 -8.40 -8.07 -9.25
CA ASN A 59 -8.92 -8.26 -10.60
C ASN A 59 -8.45 -7.17 -11.57
N GLU A 60 -8.17 -5.97 -11.07
CA GLU A 60 -7.75 -4.80 -11.85
C GLU A 60 -6.23 -4.55 -11.76
N GLY A 61 -5.46 -5.55 -11.32
CA GLY A 61 -4.00 -5.46 -11.22
C GLY A 61 -3.52 -5.68 -9.79
N PHE A 62 -3.03 -4.62 -9.15
CA PHE A 62 -2.48 -4.69 -7.81
C PHE A 62 -3.01 -3.57 -6.91
N CYS A 63 -3.28 -3.89 -5.65
CA CYS A 63 -3.65 -2.92 -4.63
C CYS A 63 -2.85 -3.17 -3.35
N VAL A 64 -2.54 -2.13 -2.59
CA VAL A 64 -1.93 -2.27 -1.26
C VAL A 64 -3.05 -2.46 -0.26
N GLY A 65 -3.01 -3.55 0.52
CA GLY A 65 -4.06 -3.83 1.50
C GLY A 65 -3.95 -5.22 2.11
N TYR A 66 -5.11 -5.80 2.41
CA TYR A 66 -5.27 -7.10 3.05
C TYR A 66 -6.21 -7.98 2.23
N ASN A 67 -5.98 -9.29 2.25
CA ASN A 67 -6.92 -10.27 1.72
C ASN A 67 -7.92 -10.63 2.82
N VAL A 68 -9.22 -10.62 2.48
CA VAL A 68 -10.30 -11.00 3.39
C VAL A 68 -11.09 -12.15 2.77
N GLN A 69 -11.32 -13.21 3.54
CA GLN A 69 -12.19 -14.32 3.18
C GLN A 69 -13.40 -14.33 4.10
N THR A 70 -14.60 -14.37 3.53
CA THR A 70 -15.86 -14.44 4.28
C THR A 70 -16.53 -15.80 4.05
N ALA A 71 -17.11 -16.36 5.10
CA ALA A 71 -18.01 -17.50 5.04
C ALA A 71 -19.45 -16.99 5.12
N VAL A 72 -20.32 -17.48 4.24
CA VAL A 72 -21.72 -17.09 4.15
C VAL A 72 -22.58 -18.34 4.32
N ASP A 73 -23.59 -18.26 5.17
CA ASP A 73 -24.62 -19.29 5.31
C ASP A 73 -25.44 -19.36 4.02
N ALA A 74 -25.55 -20.56 3.44
CA ALA A 74 -26.12 -20.72 2.10
C ALA A 74 -27.63 -20.42 2.05
N ASP A 75 -28.34 -20.71 3.14
CA ASP A 75 -29.80 -20.53 3.20
C ASP A 75 -30.17 -19.08 3.52
N SER A 76 -29.62 -18.54 4.62
CA SER A 76 -29.96 -17.18 5.08
C SER A 76 -29.18 -16.08 4.36
N HIS A 77 -28.13 -16.42 3.61
CA HIS A 77 -27.17 -15.49 3.00
C HIS A 77 -26.49 -14.57 4.03
N MET A 78 -26.49 -14.95 5.31
CA MET A 78 -25.85 -14.20 6.38
C MET A 78 -24.37 -14.55 6.47
N ILE A 79 -23.54 -13.56 6.82
CA ILE A 79 -22.10 -13.78 7.07
C ILE A 79 -21.95 -14.58 8.36
N ALA A 80 -21.44 -15.80 8.26
CA ALA A 80 -21.17 -16.68 9.38
C ALA A 80 -19.80 -16.40 10.03
N GLY A 81 -18.85 -15.85 9.26
CA GLY A 81 -17.53 -15.50 9.75
C GLY A 81 -16.64 -14.88 8.69
N PHE A 82 -15.48 -14.36 9.13
CA PHE A 82 -14.48 -13.80 8.23
C PHE A 82 -13.06 -14.00 8.77
N GLN A 83 -12.07 -13.98 7.87
CA GLN A 83 -10.65 -14.03 8.19
C GLN A 83 -9.90 -13.00 7.35
N ILE A 84 -8.93 -12.32 7.97
CA ILE A 84 -8.06 -11.34 7.33
C ILE A 84 -6.63 -11.88 7.29
N THR A 85 -5.95 -11.73 6.16
CA THR A 85 -4.54 -12.10 6.00
C THR A 85 -3.78 -11.05 5.19
N ASN A 86 -2.53 -10.81 5.59
CA ASN A 86 -1.57 -10.01 4.83
C ASN A 86 -0.71 -10.88 3.89
N ASN A 87 -1.04 -12.16 3.70
CA ASN A 87 -0.37 -12.99 2.70
C ASN A 87 -0.77 -12.55 1.28
N PRO A 88 0.19 -12.15 0.41
CA PRO A 88 -0.07 -11.72 -0.97
C PRO A 88 -0.77 -12.75 -1.85
N ILE A 89 -0.54 -14.03 -1.54
CA ILE A 89 -1.13 -15.14 -2.27
C ILE A 89 -2.39 -15.54 -1.51
N LEU A 90 -3.54 -15.41 -2.17
CA LEU A 90 -4.78 -16.04 -1.72
C LEU A 90 -4.53 -17.54 -1.66
N GLN A 91 -4.26 -18.07 -0.46
CA GLN A 91 -4.37 -19.49 -0.23
C GLN A 91 -5.85 -19.80 -0.34
N THR A 92 -6.25 -20.36 -1.47
CA THR A 92 -7.60 -20.89 -1.63
C THR A 92 -7.77 -21.94 -0.53
N MET A 93 -8.50 -21.62 0.54
CA MET A 93 -9.08 -22.65 1.41
C MET A 93 -10.22 -23.35 0.66
N ALA A 94 -9.92 -23.92 -0.51
CA ALA A 94 -10.74 -24.90 -1.17
C ALA A 94 -10.53 -26.24 -0.45
N ARG A 95 -10.95 -26.32 0.80
CA ARG A 95 -11.29 -27.58 1.47
C ARG A 95 -11.99 -27.32 2.80
N SER A 96 -13.31 -27.52 2.73
CA SER A 96 -14.12 -28.02 3.83
C SER A 96 -14.37 -27.06 5.00
N LEU A 97 -15.19 -26.05 4.77
CA LEU A 97 -16.32 -25.84 5.68
C LEU A 97 -17.59 -26.09 4.85
N MET A 98 -17.98 -27.36 4.76
CA MET A 98 -19.40 -27.68 4.56
C MET A 98 -20.10 -27.17 5.82
N LEU A 99 -20.85 -26.09 5.67
CA LEU A 99 -22.11 -25.93 6.40
C LEU A 99 -23.19 -26.48 5.47
#